data_AF-A0A1W6CYY8-F1
#
_entry.id   AF-A0A1W6CYY8-F1
#
_cell.length_a   1.000
_cell.length_b   1.000
_cell.length_c   1.000
_cell.angle_alpha   90.00
_cell.angle_beta   90.00
_cell.angle_gamma   90.00
#
_symmetry.space_group_name_H-M   'P 1'
#
loop_
_entity.id
_entity.type
_entity.pdbx_description
1 polymer ?
#
loop_
_entity_poly.entity_id
_entity_poly.type
_entity_poly.pdbx_seq_one_letter_code
_entity_poly.pdbx_strand_id
1 'polypeptide(L)'
;MPNRKITVTLTGPVKLDGEDRKAGDQVEVTMSVALQLVELGALAGLPEVDLGDAQAGEDPVLHEKARAMAETLVGQKVAEAMAETTAELDNERRRADELALQLSETQAERDSLKAQLAAVQAERDDLAVAATTAEPETADPAGGEVTDTAPKKRGK
;
A
#
# COMPACT_ATOMS: atom_id res chain seq x y z
N MET A 1 -4.39 -1.08 5.21
CA MET A 1 -5.14 -1.40 6.44
C MET A 1 -6.19 -2.45 6.12
N PRO A 2 -6.27 -3.57 6.83
CA PRO A 2 -7.43 -4.46 6.70
C PRO A 2 -8.67 -3.66 7.12
N ASN A 3 -9.73 -3.72 6.31
CA ASN A 3 -11.02 -3.11 6.58
C ASN A 3 -11.67 -3.80 7.79
N ARG A 4 -11.18 -3.50 9.00
CA ARG A 4 -11.76 -4.00 10.24
C ARG A 4 -13.16 -3.42 10.35
N LYS A 5 -14.16 -4.29 10.20
CA LYS A 5 -15.55 -3.93 10.37
C LYS A 5 -15.88 -3.88 11.86
N ILE A 6 -16.67 -2.90 12.24
CA ILE A 6 -17.25 -2.75 13.58
C ILE A 6 -18.77 -2.76 13.45
N THR A 7 -19.43 -3.42 14.39
CA THR A 7 -20.90 -3.42 14.47
C THR A 7 -21.34 -2.19 15.24
N VAL A 8 -22.23 -1.39 14.64
CA VAL A 8 -22.76 -0.16 15.24
C VAL A 8 -24.28 -0.18 15.20
N THR A 9 -24.93 0.39 16.22
CA THR A 9 -26.38 0.55 16.26
C THR A 9 -26.72 1.96 15.82
N LEU A 10 -27.52 2.08 14.75
CA LEU A 10 -27.91 3.37 14.20
C LEU A 10 -28.86 4.11 15.14
N THR A 11 -28.63 5.41 15.33
CA THR A 11 -29.49 6.31 16.12
C THR A 11 -30.43 7.12 15.25
N GLY A 12 -30.18 7.18 13.94
CA GLY A 12 -30.98 7.91 12.96
C GLY A 12 -31.12 7.15 11.63
N PRO A 13 -32.07 7.54 10.77
CA PRO A 13 -32.22 6.94 9.46
C PRO A 13 -31.04 7.33 8.56
N VAL A 14 -30.51 6.37 7.82
CA VAL A 14 -29.36 6.61 6.92
C VAL A 14 -29.38 5.67 5.73
N LYS A 15 -28.79 6.09 4.63
CA LYS A 15 -28.62 5.26 3.44
C LYS A 15 -27.21 4.68 3.41
N LEU A 16 -27.10 3.36 3.52
CA LEU A 16 -25.84 2.63 3.49
C LEU A 16 -25.85 1.64 2.33
N ASP A 17 -24.84 1.70 1.46
CA ASP A 17 -24.71 0.84 0.28
C ASP A 17 -25.95 0.82 -0.64
N GLY A 18 -26.70 1.92 -0.66
CA GLY A 18 -27.93 2.06 -1.45
C GLY A 18 -29.21 1.57 -0.76
N GLU A 19 -29.11 0.97 0.42
CA GLU A 19 -30.24 0.55 1.25
C GLU A 19 -30.57 1.59 2.32
N ASP A 20 -31.87 1.88 2.49
CA ASP A 20 -32.34 2.74 3.57
C ASP A 20 -32.41 1.95 4.88
N ARG A 21 -31.63 2.37 5.88
CA ARG A 21 -31.55 1.79 7.22
C ARG A 21 -32.26 2.68 8.23
N LYS A 22 -32.89 2.06 9.23
CA LYS A 22 -33.68 2.76 10.26
C LYS A 22 -32.88 2.88 11.56
N ALA A 23 -33.30 3.83 12.40
CA ALA A 23 -32.81 3.88 13.77
C ALA A 23 -33.11 2.55 14.49
N GLY A 24 -32.12 2.05 15.23
CA GLY A 24 -32.15 0.75 15.91
C GLY A 24 -31.54 -0.40 15.10
N ASP A 25 -31.29 -0.24 13.80
CA ASP A 25 -30.64 -1.28 13.00
C ASP A 25 -29.17 -1.43 13.40
N GLN A 26 -28.70 -2.68 13.50
CA GLN A 26 -27.28 -2.99 13.66
C GLN A 26 -26.63 -3.19 12.29
N VAL A 27 -25.55 -2.46 12.02
CA VAL A 27 -24.84 -2.50 10.75
C VAL A 27 -23.35 -2.69 10.97
N GLU A 28 -22.72 -3.51 10.13
CA GLU A 28 -21.27 -3.66 10.11
C GLU A 28 -20.66 -2.63 9.17
N VAL A 29 -19.87 -1.71 9.72
CA VAL A 29 -19.27 -0.61 8.98
C VAL A 29 -17.76 -0.57 9.21
N THR A 30 -17.02 0.01 8.28
CA THR A 30 -15.62 0.35 8.54
C THR A 30 -15.55 1.58 9.45
N MET A 31 -14.41 1.81 10.10
CA MET A 31 -14.20 3.00 10.93
C MET A 31 -14.48 4.30 10.19
N SER A 32 -14.07 4.39 8.91
CA SER A 32 -14.34 5.57 8.07
C SER A 32 -15.84 5.83 7.90
N VAL A 33 -16.62 4.78 7.62
CA VAL A 33 -18.08 4.90 7.49
C VAL A 33 -18.72 5.21 8.83
N ALA A 34 -18.23 4.66 9.95
CA ALA A 34 -18.73 5.00 11.28
C ALA A 34 -18.55 6.49 11.61
N LEU A 35 -17.40 7.09 11.28
CA LEU A 35 -17.17 8.52 11.48
C LEU A 35 -18.13 9.37 10.64
N GLN A 36 -18.36 9.00 9.38
CA GLN A 36 -19.34 9.67 8.52
C GLN A 36 -20.76 9.57 9.08
N LEU A 37 -21.12 8.41 9.64
CA LEU A 37 -22.43 8.21 10.26
C LEU A 37 -22.62 9.09 11.51
N VAL A 38 -21.55 9.33 12.27
CA VAL A 38 -21.58 10.30 13.39
C VAL A 38 -21.82 11.72 12.87
N GLU A 39 -21.13 12.14 11.80
CA GLU A 39 -21.33 13.46 11.18
C GLU A 39 -22.76 13.65 10.64
N LEU A 40 -23.36 12.57 10.13
CA LEU A 40 -24.74 12.56 9.64
C LEU A 40 -25.79 12.46 10.77
N GLY A 41 -25.37 12.35 12.04
CA GLY A 41 -26.26 12.14 13.19
C GLY A 41 -26.96 10.77 13.20
N ALA A 42 -26.51 9.85 12.33
CA ALA A 42 -27.01 8.49 12.23
C ALA A 42 -26.33 7.54 13.25
N LEU A 43 -25.27 7.99 13.90
CA LEU A 43 -24.69 7.40 15.10
C LEU A 43 -24.53 8.49 16.17
N ALA A 44 -24.67 8.10 17.45
CA ALA A 44 -24.33 8.98 18.56
C ALA A 44 -22.81 9.25 18.55
N GLY A 45 -22.42 10.54 18.53
CA GLY A 45 -21.00 10.93 18.50
C GLY A 45 -20.26 10.65 19.81
N LEU A 46 -20.99 10.60 20.92
CA LEU A 46 -20.56 10.14 22.23
C LEU A 46 -21.78 9.48 22.91
N PRO A 47 -21.60 8.52 23.83
CA PRO A 47 -22.70 8.14 24.71
C PRO A 47 -23.10 9.39 25.51
N GLU A 48 -24.22 10.00 25.17
CA GLU A 48 -24.93 10.84 26.13
C GLU A 48 -25.31 9.92 27.27
N VAL A 49 -24.63 10.07 28.40
CA VAL A 49 -24.96 9.34 29.61
C VAL A 49 -26.22 9.99 30.17
N ASP A 50 -27.37 9.66 29.60
CA ASP A 50 -28.66 9.98 30.21
C ASP A 50 -28.83 9.08 31.42
N LEU A 51 -28.41 9.60 32.58
CA LEU A 51 -28.48 8.89 33.84
C LEU A 51 -29.90 8.86 34.42
N GLY A 52 -30.88 9.44 33.72
CA GLY A 52 -32.25 9.58 34.18
C GLY A 52 -32.39 10.47 35.43
N ASP A 53 -33.60 10.93 35.66
CA ASP A 53 -33.96 11.52 36.94
C ASP A 53 -34.11 10.42 38.01
N ALA A 54 -33.80 10.75 39.26
CA ALA A 54 -33.97 9.82 40.38
C ALA A 54 -35.40 9.26 40.41
N GLN A 55 -35.54 7.93 40.45
CA GLN A 55 -36.85 7.31 40.47
C GLN A 55 -37.55 7.58 41.82
N ALA A 56 -38.89 7.59 41.82
CA ALA A 56 -39.66 7.82 43.04
C ALA A 56 -39.34 6.75 44.10
N GLY A 57 -38.62 7.15 45.16
CA GLY A 57 -38.16 6.27 46.24
C GLY A 57 -36.64 6.09 46.34
N GLU A 58 -35.86 6.61 45.39
CA GLU A 58 -34.40 6.65 45.48
C GLU A 58 -33.91 7.79 46.37
N ASP A 59 -32.82 7.53 47.10
CA ASP A 59 -32.11 8.58 47.85
C ASP A 59 -31.38 9.49 46.85
N PRO A 60 -31.77 10.78 46.74
CA PRO A 60 -31.19 11.70 45.76
C PRO A 60 -29.69 11.88 45.93
N VAL A 61 -29.15 11.72 47.14
CA VAL A 61 -27.72 11.84 47.43
C VAL A 61 -26.94 10.66 46.87
N LEU A 62 -27.51 9.45 46.93
CA LEU A 62 -26.90 8.25 46.35
C LEU A 62 -26.94 8.31 44.82
N HIS A 63 -28.02 8.83 44.23
CA HIS A 63 -28.14 9.02 42.77
C HIS A 63 -27.09 10.01 42.25
N GLU A 64 -26.96 11.18 42.88
CA GLU A 64 -25.96 12.19 42.50
C GLU A 64 -24.53 11.65 42.61
N LYS A 65 -24.24 10.87 43.66
CA LYS A 65 -22.93 10.22 43.84
C LYS A 65 -22.67 9.15 42.77
N ALA A 66 -23.67 8.34 42.42
CA ALA A 66 -23.56 7.34 41.36
C ALA A 66 -23.31 8.02 40.01
N ARG A 67 -24.00 9.13 39.74
CA ARG A 67 -23.80 9.97 38.56
C ARG A 67 -22.39 10.52 38.46
N ALA A 68 -21.87 11.13 39.52
CA ALA A 68 -20.50 11.66 39.53
C ALA A 68 -19.45 10.56 39.30
N MET A 69 -19.66 9.35 39.85
CA MET A 69 -18.79 8.20 39.60
C MET A 69 -18.86 7.73 38.14
N ALA A 70 -20.07 7.66 37.56
CA ALA A 70 -20.25 7.28 36.16
C ALA A 70 -19.57 8.28 35.21
N GLU A 71 -19.77 9.58 35.42
CA GLU A 71 -19.13 10.64 34.63
C GLU A 71 -17.59 10.56 34.72
N THR A 72 -17.06 10.29 35.91
CA THR A 72 -15.60 10.12 36.11
C THR A 72 -15.07 8.89 35.36
N LEU A 73 -15.75 7.75 35.45
CA LEU A 73 -15.33 6.52 34.77
C LEU A 73 -15.40 6.66 33.25
N VAL A 74 -16.45 7.30 32.74
CA VAL A 74 -16.60 7.59 31.30
C VAL A 74 -15.47 8.51 30.84
N GLY A 75 -15.18 9.58 31.58
CA GLY A 75 -14.08 10.49 31.28
C GLY A 75 -12.72 9.78 31.23
N GLN A 76 -12.44 8.90 32.19
CA GLN A 76 -11.22 8.08 32.22
C GLN A 76 -11.13 7.15 31.01
N LYS A 77 -12.22 6.46 30.67
CA LYS A 77 -12.25 5.52 29.53
C LYS A 77 -12.09 6.22 28.19
N VAL A 78 -12.70 7.40 28.03
CA VAL A 78 -12.52 8.24 26.84
C VAL A 78 -11.08 8.72 26.72
N ALA A 79 -10.45 9.14 27.82
CA ALA A 79 -9.04 9.55 27.82
C ALA A 79 -8.10 8.37 27.47
N GLU A 80 -8.36 7.18 28.01
CA GLU A 80 -7.62 5.96 27.71
C GLU A 80 -7.73 5.59 26.22
N ALA A 81 -8.94 5.60 25.67
CA ALA A 81 -9.18 5.32 24.24
C ALA A 81 -8.51 6.37 23.32
N MET A 82 -8.54 7.66 23.70
CA MET A 82 -7.84 8.71 22.95
C MET A 82 -6.31 8.52 22.99
N ALA A 83 -5.75 8.13 24.13
CA ALA A 83 -4.32 7.87 24.25
C ALA A 83 -3.89 6.65 23.41
N GLU A 84 -4.67 5.57 23.43
CA GLU A 84 -4.42 4.38 22.64
C GLU A 84 -4.48 4.67 21.14
N THR A 85 -5.55 5.34 20.68
CA THR A 85 -5.70 5.71 19.26
C THR A 85 -4.61 6.67 18.78
N THR A 86 -4.15 7.60 19.63
CA THR A 86 -3.03 8.47 19.30
C THR A 86 -1.73 7.67 19.15
N ALA A 87 -1.47 6.72 20.06
CA ALA A 87 -0.29 5.87 20.00
C ALA A 87 -0.30 4.93 18.76
N GLU A 88 -1.47 4.40 18.40
CA GLU A 88 -1.66 3.62 17.17
C GLU A 88 -1.37 4.47 15.92
N LEU A 89 -1.89 5.69 15.87
CA LEU A 89 -1.65 6.60 14.75
C LEU A 89 -0.16 6.93 14.60
N ASP A 90 0.54 7.21 15.70
CA ASP A 90 1.97 7.49 15.67
C ASP A 90 2.80 6.28 15.23
N ASN A 91 2.42 5.06 15.64
CA ASN A 91 3.06 3.84 15.18
C ASN A 91 2.84 3.60 13.69
N GLU A 92 1.63 3.86 13.19
CA GLU A 92 1.34 3.69 11.77
C GLU A 92 2.06 4.73 10.91
N ARG A 93 2.21 5.97 11.40
CA ARG A 93 3.03 7.00 10.75
C ARG A 93 4.49 6.56 10.64
N ARG A 94 5.09 6.03 11.71
CA ARG A 94 6.46 5.50 11.66
C ARG A 94 6.60 4.37 10.64
N ARG A 95 5.64 3.44 10.59
CA ARG A 95 5.63 2.37 9.59
C ARG A 95 5.53 2.91 8.16
N ALA A 96 4.71 3.93 7.95
CA ALA A 96 4.59 4.58 6.64
C ALA A 96 5.91 5.24 6.22
N ASP A 97 6.61 5.91 7.14
CA ASP A 97 7.91 6.51 6.89
C ASP A 97 8.99 5.46 6.58
N GLU A 98 9.02 4.35 7.34
CA GLU A 98 9.92 3.21 7.09
C GLU A 98 9.67 2.58 5.71
N LEU A 99 8.40 2.37 5.34
CA LEU A 99 8.03 1.84 4.03
C LEU A 99 8.39 2.81 2.90
N ALA A 100 8.24 4.12 3.12
CA ALA A 100 8.63 5.13 2.14
C ALA A 100 10.14 5.14 1.92
N LEU A 101 10.94 4.97 2.98
CA LEU A 101 12.39 4.85 2.88
C LEU A 101 12.79 3.58 2.10
N GLN A 102 12.22 2.42 2.45
CA GLN A 102 12.47 1.16 1.73
C GLN A 102 12.08 1.25 0.26
N LEU A 103 10.97 1.93 -0.05
CA LEU A 103 10.55 2.18 -1.42
C LEU A 103 11.59 3.03 -2.17
N SER A 104 12.12 4.08 -1.55
CA SER A 104 13.16 4.92 -2.15
C SER A 104 14.45 4.13 -2.42
N GLU A 105 14.89 3.31 -1.47
CA GLU A 105 16.09 2.47 -1.62
C GLU A 105 15.92 1.46 -2.76
N THR A 106 14.81 0.72 -2.77
CA THR A 106 14.52 -0.25 -3.84
C THR A 106 14.35 0.40 -5.21
N GLN A 107 13.82 1.63 -5.29
CA GLN A 107 13.75 2.39 -6.52
C GLN A 107 15.16 2.77 -7.02
N ALA A 108 16.03 3.25 -6.14
CA ALA A 108 17.40 3.60 -6.48
C ALA A 108 18.21 2.37 -6.96
N GLU A 109 18.08 1.23 -6.28
CA GLU A 109 18.68 -0.03 -6.70
C GLU A 109 18.19 -0.46 -8.08
N ARG A 110 16.88 -0.41 -8.31
CA ARG A 110 16.27 -0.76 -9.59
C ARG A 110 16.73 0.15 -10.72
N ASP A 111 16.91 1.44 -10.47
CA ASP A 111 17.41 2.39 -11.49
C ASP A 111 18.92 2.18 -11.75
N SER A 112 19.71 1.85 -10.73
CA SER A 112 21.10 1.43 -10.89
C SER A 112 21.23 0.16 -11.73
N LEU A 113 20.42 -0.87 -11.46
CA LEU A 113 20.42 -2.11 -12.24
C LEU A 113 19.98 -1.88 -13.69
N LYS A 114 19.00 -1.00 -13.93
CA LYS A 114 18.63 -0.59 -15.29
C LYS A 114 19.78 0.09 -16.03
N ALA A 115 20.51 0.97 -15.36
CA ALA A 115 21.67 1.63 -15.96
C ALA A 115 22.79 0.63 -16.29
N GLN A 116 23.08 -0.31 -15.38
CA GLN A 116 24.05 -1.38 -15.62
C GLN A 116 23.64 -2.27 -16.80
N LEU A 117 22.36 -2.64 -16.88
CA LEU A 117 21.85 -3.45 -17.99
C LEU A 117 21.96 -2.71 -19.33
N ALA A 118 21.66 -1.41 -19.36
CA ALA A 118 21.84 -0.58 -20.56
C ALA A 118 23.32 -0.48 -20.98
N ALA A 119 24.24 -0.34 -20.02
CA ALA A 119 25.68 -0.31 -20.29
C ALA A 119 26.18 -1.64 -20.88
N VAL A 120 25.79 -2.77 -20.29
CA VAL A 120 26.15 -4.11 -20.80
C VAL A 120 25.57 -4.36 -22.19
N GLN A 121 24.34 -3.89 -22.45
CA GLN A 121 23.74 -3.99 -23.79
C GLN A 121 24.52 -3.16 -24.82
N ALA A 122 24.92 -1.94 -24.47
CA ALA A 122 25.74 -1.10 -25.34
C ALA A 122 27.10 -1.75 -25.64
N GLU A 123 27.80 -2.25 -24.62
CA GLU A 123 29.08 -2.97 -24.81
C GLU A 123 28.91 -4.21 -25.70
N ARG A 124 27.82 -4.97 -25.53
CA ARG A 124 27.52 -6.14 -26.36
C ARG A 124 27.29 -5.73 -27.82
N ASP A 125 26.56 -4.65 -28.05
CA ASP A 125 26.26 -4.17 -29.40
C ASP A 125 27.53 -3.62 -30.08
N ASP A 126 28.38 -2.90 -29.35
CA ASP A 126 29.70 -2.45 -29.84
C ASP A 126 30.61 -3.64 -30.22
N LEU A 127 30.64 -4.69 -29.40
CA LEU A 127 31.37 -5.93 -29.70
C LEU A 127 30.81 -6.66 -30.92
N ALA A 128 29.49 -6.66 -31.11
CA ALA A 128 28.86 -7.26 -32.29
C ALA A 128 29.19 -6.47 -33.57
N VAL A 129 29.25 -5.14 -33.50
CA VAL A 129 29.71 -4.30 -34.61
C VAL A 129 31.19 -4.58 -34.90
N ALA A 130 32.05 -4.63 -33.89
CA ALA A 130 33.47 -4.92 -34.07
C ALA A 130 33.71 -6.29 -34.73
N ALA A 131 32.96 -7.32 -34.33
CA ALA A 131 33.04 -8.66 -34.91
C ALA A 131 32.61 -8.71 -36.38
N THR A 132 31.63 -7.90 -36.79
CA THR A 132 31.17 -7.83 -38.20
C THR A 132 32.09 -7.01 -39.09
N THR A 133 32.88 -6.10 -38.53
CA THR A 133 33.92 -5.35 -39.27
C THR A 133 35.27 -6.07 -39.36
N ALA A 134 35.47 -7.15 -38.59
CA ALA A 134 36.75 -7.86 -38.51
C ALA A 134 36.95 -8.98 -39.54
N GLU A 135 35.95 -9.35 -40.34
CA GLU A 135 36.12 -10.25 -41.50
C GLU A 135 35.38 -9.68 -42.73
N PRO A 136 35.94 -9.70 -43.97
CA PRO A 136 37.05 -10.52 -44.46
C PRO A 136 38.12 -9.76 -45.29
N GLU A 137 39.42 -9.92 -44.97
CA GLU A 137 40.50 -9.66 -45.94
C GLU A 137 41.61 -10.72 -45.84
N THR A 138 41.28 -11.99 -46.09
CA THR A 138 42.22 -12.95 -46.68
C THR A 138 41.44 -13.97 -47.52
N ALA A 139 40.94 -13.54 -48.67
CA ALA A 139 40.59 -14.45 -49.76
C ALA A 139 41.35 -13.98 -51.01
N ASP A 140 42.52 -14.55 -51.25
CA ASP A 140 43.09 -14.69 -52.60
C ASP A 140 43.90 -16.00 -52.62
N PRO A 141 43.75 -16.86 -53.65
CA PRO A 141 44.30 -16.54 -54.96
C PRO A 141 43.36 -16.92 -56.13
N ALA A 142 42.97 -15.94 -56.95
CA ALA A 142 42.43 -16.19 -58.29
C ALA A 142 43.33 -15.58 -59.38
N GLY A 143 43.91 -16.46 -60.20
CA GLY A 143 44.20 -16.14 -61.61
C GLY A 143 45.61 -15.72 -61.96
N GLY A 144 46.56 -16.67 -61.91
CA GLY A 144 47.84 -16.57 -62.62
C GLY A 144 47.83 -17.45 -63.87
N GLU A 145 47.36 -16.90 -64.98
CA GLU A 145 47.54 -17.48 -66.32
C GLU A 145 49.03 -17.43 -66.68
N VAL A 146 49.68 -18.60 -66.83
CA VAL A 146 51.01 -18.70 -67.45
C VAL A 146 50.96 -19.85 -68.44
N THR A 147 50.83 -19.48 -69.71
CA THR A 147 51.17 -20.31 -70.86
C THR A 147 52.66 -20.62 -70.82
N ASP A 148 53.08 -21.88 -70.77
CA ASP A 148 54.37 -22.29 -71.34
C ASP A 148 54.45 -23.78 -71.67
N THR A 149 55.46 -24.14 -72.43
CA THR A 149 55.40 -24.98 -73.63
C THR A 149 56.04 -26.37 -73.50
N ALA A 150 55.42 -27.36 -74.17
CA ALA A 150 56.05 -28.46 -74.93
C ALA A 150 56.67 -29.69 -74.17
N PRO A 151 57.12 -30.77 -74.88
CA PRO A 151 56.44 -32.09 -74.85
C PRO A 151 57.37 -33.26 -74.42
N LYS A 152 56.83 -34.48 -74.20
CA LYS A 152 57.38 -35.76 -74.74
C LYS A 152 56.79 -37.05 -74.14
N LYS A 153 56.42 -37.93 -75.08
CA LYS A 153 56.59 -39.40 -75.11
C LYS A 153 55.73 -40.30 -74.21
N ARG A 154 54.76 -40.93 -74.88
CA ARG A 154 54.30 -42.31 -74.65
C ARG A 154 55.50 -43.27 -74.54
N GLY A 155 55.58 -43.97 -73.41
CA GLY A 155 56.34 -45.20 -73.23
C GLY A 155 55.37 -46.38 -73.16
N LYS A 156 55.76 -47.47 -73.80
CA LYS A 156 55.03 -48.73 -74.06
C LYS A 156 54.45 -49.41 -72.83
#